data_AF-A0A3B9KWY9-F1
#
_entry.id   AF-A0A3B9KWY9-F1
#
_cell.length_a   1.000
_cell.length_b   1.000
_cell.length_c   1.000
_cell.angle_alpha   90.00
_cell.angle_beta   90.00
_cell.angle_gamma   90.00
#
_symmetry.space_group_name_H-M   'P 1'
#
loop_
_entity.id
_entity.type
_entity.pdbx_description
1 polymer ?
#
loop_
_entity_poly.entity_id
_entity_poly.type
_entity_poly.pdbx_seq_one_letter_code
_entity_poly.pdbx_strand_id
1 'polypeptide(L)'
;MQLSLTGQSGGTLAVGALIPFDTINTNNTLGVSYAQGSGSIVISRAGTYLVNWWIALENAQPVERLSFATSASGVDVQTSYIDIGSGQIFGTAIVNVTSVPTTLQLVNRSGDTVTYASVRTQAGLTLTQLA
;
A
#
# COMPACT_ATOMS: atom_id res chain seq x y z
N MET A 1 12.45 -0.41 -5.54
CA MET A 1 11.21 -0.63 -6.30
C MET A 1 10.27 0.55 -6.05
N GLN A 2 9.60 1.02 -7.09
CA GLN A 2 8.58 2.07 -7.02
C GLN A 2 7.34 1.64 -7.81
N LEU A 3 6.18 1.75 -7.17
CA LEU A 3 4.88 1.42 -7.73
C LEU A 3 3.96 2.64 -7.67
N SER A 4 3.04 2.75 -8.64
CA SER A 4 2.00 3.77 -8.67
C SER A 4 0.64 3.16 -9.04
N LEU A 5 -0.43 3.79 -8.57
CA LEU A 5 -1.80 3.53 -8.98
C LEU A 5 -2.30 4.73 -9.78
N THR A 6 -2.75 4.52 -11.01
CA THR A 6 -3.11 5.62 -11.93
C THR A 6 -4.48 5.45 -12.60
N GLY A 7 -4.99 4.23 -12.69
CA GLY A 7 -6.23 3.85 -13.35
C GLY A 7 -7.44 3.71 -12.42
N GLN A 8 -7.37 4.18 -11.17
CA GLN A 8 -8.46 4.06 -10.18
C GLN A 8 -9.04 5.42 -9.74
N SER A 9 -8.94 6.45 -10.59
CA SER A 9 -9.52 7.77 -10.30
C SER A 9 -11.02 7.66 -9.98
N GLY A 10 -11.44 8.07 -8.79
CA GLY A 10 -12.83 7.93 -8.31
C GLY A 10 -13.30 6.49 -8.06
N GLY A 11 -12.40 5.50 -8.20
CA GLY A 11 -12.67 4.11 -7.90
C GLY A 11 -12.77 3.85 -6.40
N THR A 12 -13.31 2.69 -6.02
CA THR A 12 -13.50 2.30 -4.62
C THR A 12 -12.63 1.12 -4.22
N LEU A 13 -12.39 1.00 -2.92
CA LEU A 13 -11.60 -0.06 -2.31
C LEU A 13 -12.28 -0.55 -1.03
N ALA A 14 -12.78 -1.78 -1.07
CA ALA A 14 -13.48 -2.40 0.06
C ALA A 14 -12.57 -2.57 1.30
N VAL A 15 -13.16 -2.74 2.47
CA VAL A 15 -12.44 -3.11 3.70
C VAL A 15 -11.69 -4.41 3.49
N GLY A 16 -10.43 -4.48 3.93
CA GLY A 16 -9.57 -5.64 3.78
C GLY A 16 -9.01 -5.85 2.38
N ALA A 17 -9.40 -5.05 1.39
CA ALA A 17 -8.84 -5.13 0.05
C ALA A 17 -7.43 -4.51 -0.02
N LEU A 18 -6.67 -4.97 -1.00
CA LEU A 18 -5.28 -4.57 -1.25
C LEU A 18 -5.23 -3.42 -2.24
N ILE A 19 -4.25 -2.51 -2.10
CA ILE A 19 -4.00 -1.47 -3.12
C ILE A 19 -3.48 -2.12 -4.41
N PRO A 20 -4.23 -2.10 -5.53
CA PRO A 20 -3.87 -2.85 -6.73
C PRO A 20 -2.99 -1.99 -7.65
N PHE A 21 -1.79 -1.59 -7.19
CA PHE A 21 -0.89 -0.74 -7.98
C PHE A 21 -0.77 -1.25 -9.42
N ASP A 22 -1.11 -0.40 -10.38
CA ASP A 22 -1.24 -0.74 -11.79
C ASP A 22 -0.03 -0.30 -12.61
N THR A 23 0.99 0.27 -11.99
CA THR A 23 2.18 0.76 -12.69
C THR A 23 3.42 0.42 -11.90
N ILE A 24 4.38 -0.25 -12.54
CA ILE A 24 5.72 -0.48 -12.00
C ILE A 24 6.64 0.60 -12.58
N ASN A 25 6.92 1.66 -11.82
CA ASN A 25 7.79 2.75 -12.30
C ASN A 25 9.25 2.30 -12.41
N THR A 26 9.72 1.54 -11.43
CA THR A 26 11.02 0.88 -11.46
C THR A 26 11.04 -0.32 -10.52
N ASN A 27 11.78 -1.37 -10.88
CA ASN A 27 12.08 -2.46 -9.98
C ASN A 27 13.58 -2.81 -10.00
N ASN A 28 14.32 -2.15 -9.13
CA ASN A 28 15.75 -2.35 -8.90
C ASN A 28 16.05 -3.02 -7.54
N THR A 29 15.03 -3.45 -6.79
CA THR A 29 15.25 -4.09 -5.48
C THR A 29 15.45 -5.59 -5.68
N LEU A 30 16.66 -6.08 -5.40
CA LEU A 30 17.01 -7.47 -5.57
C LEU A 30 16.14 -8.41 -4.71
N GLY A 31 15.63 -9.47 -5.32
CA GLY A 31 14.75 -10.44 -4.63
C GLY A 31 13.37 -9.87 -4.30
N VAL A 32 12.92 -8.83 -5.00
CA VAL A 32 11.56 -8.30 -4.88
C VAL A 32 10.88 -8.32 -6.24
N SER A 33 9.68 -8.89 -6.28
CA SER A 33 8.84 -8.94 -7.48
C SER A 33 7.42 -8.47 -7.19
N TYR A 34 6.74 -8.00 -8.23
CA TYR A 34 5.36 -7.55 -8.16
C TYR A 34 4.69 -7.82 -9.50
N ALA A 35 3.50 -8.42 -9.45
CA ALA A 35 2.63 -8.54 -10.62
C ALA A 35 1.68 -7.32 -10.63
N GLN A 36 1.61 -6.62 -11.77
CA GLN A 36 0.77 -5.43 -11.93
C GLN A 36 -0.68 -5.70 -11.53
N GLY A 37 -1.27 -4.84 -10.71
CA GLY A 37 -2.65 -4.96 -10.21
C GLY A 37 -2.84 -5.99 -9.09
N SER A 38 -1.83 -6.80 -8.74
CA SER A 38 -2.00 -7.87 -7.74
C SER A 38 -2.20 -7.38 -6.31
N GLY A 39 -1.68 -6.19 -5.98
CA GLY A 39 -1.62 -5.67 -4.61
C GLY A 39 -0.70 -6.44 -3.67
N SER A 40 0.06 -7.41 -4.20
CA SER A 40 0.90 -8.33 -3.42
C SER A 40 2.35 -8.30 -3.91
N ILE A 41 3.23 -7.71 -3.11
CA ILE A 41 4.67 -7.66 -3.37
C ILE A 41 5.31 -8.92 -2.78
N VAL A 42 6.08 -9.66 -3.57
CA VAL A 42 6.77 -10.87 -3.11
C VAL A 42 8.24 -10.54 -2.85
N ILE A 43 8.69 -10.84 -1.63
CA ILE A 43 10.08 -10.69 -1.20
C ILE A 43 10.68 -12.09 -1.02
N SER A 44 11.65 -12.44 -1.86
CA SER A 44 12.32 -13.74 -1.91
C SER A 44 13.74 -13.73 -1.31
N ARG A 45 14.18 -12.59 -0.75
CA ARG A 45 15.43 -12.48 0.00
C ARG A 45 15.15 -12.04 1.43
N ALA A 46 15.85 -12.67 2.38
CA ALA A 46 15.89 -12.18 3.75
C ALA A 46 16.62 -10.82 3.77
N GLY A 47 16.22 -9.97 4.72
CA GLY A 47 16.77 -8.63 4.85
C GLY A 47 15.82 -7.66 5.53
N THR A 48 16.28 -6.43 5.67
CA THR A 48 15.49 -5.33 6.23
C THR A 48 15.05 -4.41 5.10
N TYR A 49 13.75 -4.14 5.03
CA TYR A 49 13.14 -3.37 3.95
C TYR A 49 12.45 -2.13 4.51
N LEU A 50 12.75 -0.96 3.93
CA LEU A 50 12.02 0.27 4.16
C LEU A 50 10.89 0.37 3.14
N VAL A 51 9.68 0.60 3.64
CA VAL A 51 8.47 0.80 2.83
C VAL A 51 7.93 2.19 3.14
N ASN A 52 7.76 3.02 2.12
CA ASN A 52 7.03 4.28 2.24
C ASN A 52 5.88 4.28 1.23
N TRP A 53 4.72 4.77 1.64
CA TRP A 53 3.55 4.82 0.78
C TRP A 53 2.68 6.05 1.08
N TRP A 54 1.86 6.40 0.09
CA TRP A 54 0.78 7.37 0.24
C TRP A 54 -0.42 6.98 -0.62
N ILE A 55 -1.60 7.44 -0.22
CA ILE A 55 -2.88 7.21 -0.90
C ILE A 55 -3.69 8.51 -0.83
N ALA A 56 -4.22 8.97 -1.96
CA ALA A 56 -5.15 10.08 -2.04
C ALA A 56 -6.59 9.55 -2.10
N LEU A 57 -7.44 10.07 -1.22
CA LEU A 57 -8.81 9.61 -0.98
C LEU A 57 -9.77 10.79 -0.98
N GLU A 58 -10.95 10.57 -1.52
CA GLU A 58 -12.05 11.53 -1.60
C GLU A 58 -13.33 10.80 -1.23
N ASN A 59 -13.53 10.52 0.06
CA ASN A 59 -14.71 9.78 0.49
C ASN A 59 -15.90 10.73 0.56
N ALA A 60 -16.99 10.32 -0.08
CA ALA A 60 -18.25 11.04 -0.10
C ALA A 60 -19.19 10.64 1.06
N GLN A 61 -18.80 9.66 1.88
CA GLN A 61 -19.58 9.08 2.98
C GLN A 61 -18.82 9.25 4.31
N PRO A 62 -19.48 9.13 5.48
CA PRO A 62 -18.85 9.39 6.77
C PRO A 62 -17.95 8.23 7.18
N VAL A 63 -16.84 8.03 6.46
CA VAL A 63 -15.73 7.26 6.97
C VAL A 63 -15.10 8.11 8.07
N GLU A 64 -15.44 7.79 9.32
CA GLU A 64 -14.96 8.55 10.49
C GLU A 64 -13.44 8.44 10.67
N ARG A 65 -12.85 7.35 10.16
CA ARG A 65 -11.42 7.08 10.21
C ARG A 65 -10.95 6.36 8.95
N LEU A 66 -10.05 7.00 8.22
CA LEU A 66 -9.30 6.35 7.14
C LEU A 66 -8.10 5.65 7.76
N SER A 67 -7.93 4.36 7.48
CA SER A 67 -6.86 3.56 8.03
C SER A 67 -6.31 2.58 7.02
N PHE A 68 -4.97 2.47 6.96
CA PHE A 68 -4.28 1.55 6.09
C PHE A 68 -3.11 0.89 6.80
N ALA A 69 -2.97 -0.40 6.57
CA ALA A 69 -1.91 -1.20 7.17
C ALA A 69 -0.91 -1.69 6.12
N THR A 70 0.36 -1.54 6.46
CA THR A 70 1.44 -2.30 5.83
C THR A 70 1.46 -3.68 6.46
N SER A 71 1.09 -4.71 5.70
CA SER A 71 0.97 -6.10 6.18
C SER A 71 2.05 -6.97 5.57
N ALA A 72 2.71 -7.79 6.38
CA ALA A 72 3.71 -8.77 5.96
C ALA A 72 3.23 -10.17 6.32
N SER A 73 2.99 -11.00 5.30
CA SER A 73 2.48 -12.37 5.42
C SER A 73 1.22 -12.48 6.30
N GLY A 74 0.31 -11.51 6.17
CA GLY A 74 -0.96 -11.46 6.89
C GLY A 74 -0.90 -10.79 8.27
N VAL A 75 0.27 -10.34 8.71
CA VAL A 75 0.44 -9.61 9.98
C VAL A 75 0.68 -8.14 9.69
N ASP A 76 -0.17 -7.27 10.25
CA ASP A 76 -0.02 -5.82 10.11
C ASP A 76 1.21 -5.36 10.91
N VAL A 77 2.24 -4.89 10.18
CA VAL A 77 3.52 -4.42 10.73
C VAL A 77 3.42 -2.97 11.18
N GLN A 78 2.63 -2.17 10.46
CA GLN A 78 2.39 -0.77 10.76
C GLN A 78 1.00 -0.39 10.26
N THR A 79 0.28 0.42 11.03
CA THR A 79 -1.01 0.99 10.62
C THR A 79 -0.95 2.51 10.75
N SER A 80 -1.29 3.22 9.67
CA SER A 80 -1.54 4.66 9.70
C SER A 80 -3.04 4.90 9.74
N TYR A 81 -3.46 5.99 10.37
CA TYR A 81 -4.84 6.46 10.30
C TYR A 81 -4.92 7.98 10.38
N ILE A 82 -6.03 8.53 9.89
CA ILE A 82 -6.42 9.93 10.05
C ILE A 82 -7.93 9.98 10.34
N ASP A 83 -8.34 10.86 11.25
CA ASP A 83 -9.74 11.06 11.63
C ASP A 83 -10.40 12.14 10.74
N ILE A 84 -10.36 11.92 9.41
CA ILE A 84 -11.01 12.77 8.40
C ILE A 84 -11.57 11.92 7.26
N GLY A 85 -12.60 12.41 6.58
CA GLY A 85 -13.24 11.71 5.47
C GLY A 85 -12.50 11.81 4.13
N SER A 86 -11.65 12.80 3.89
CA SER A 86 -10.96 12.98 2.60
C SER A 86 -9.58 13.59 2.78
N GLY A 87 -8.64 13.25 1.91
CA GLY A 87 -7.27 13.76 1.96
C GLY A 87 -6.24 12.74 1.53
N GLN A 88 -4.98 13.01 1.86
CA GLN A 88 -3.88 12.09 1.64
C GLN A 88 -3.49 11.41 2.96
N ILE A 89 -3.48 10.08 2.97
CA ILE A 89 -2.90 9.29 4.05
C ILE A 89 -1.55 8.72 3.58
N PHE A 90 -0.60 8.62 4.49
CA PHE A 90 0.73 8.10 4.21
C PHE A 90 1.22 7.22 5.35
N GLY A 91 2.26 6.45 5.10
CA GLY A 91 2.90 5.63 6.10
C GLY A 91 4.31 5.22 5.73
N THR A 92 5.06 4.88 6.77
CA THR A 92 6.42 4.37 6.68
C THR A 92 6.52 3.16 7.59
N ALA A 93 7.13 2.08 7.10
CA ALA A 93 7.37 0.87 7.87
C ALA A 93 8.76 0.30 7.58
N ILE A 94 9.39 -0.25 8.62
CA ILE A 94 10.55 -1.13 8.47
C ILE A 94 10.06 -2.56 8.62
N VAL A 95 10.30 -3.39 7.62
CA VAL A 95 9.88 -4.78 7.58
C VAL A 95 11.12 -5.67 7.61
N ASN A 96 11.24 -6.49 8.65
CA ASN A 96 12.30 -7.47 8.79
C ASN A 96 11.84 -8.82 8.22
N VAL A 97 12.44 -9.24 7.12
CA VAL A 97 12.12 -10.51 6.45
C VAL A 97 13.11 -11.57 6.91
N THR A 98 12.67 -12.47 7.78
CA THR A 98 13.46 -13.61 8.29
C THR A 98 13.10 -14.93 7.63
N SER A 99 11.88 -15.04 7.08
CA SER A 99 11.41 -16.19 6.30
C SER A 99 11.05 -15.76 4.88
N VAL A 100 11.47 -16.55 3.88
CA VAL A 100 11.16 -16.30 2.46
C VAL A 100 10.34 -17.44 1.86
N PRO A 101 9.38 -17.16 0.97
CA PRO A 101 8.95 -15.81 0.56
C PRO A 101 8.13 -15.11 1.66
N THR A 102 8.27 -13.78 1.74
CA THR A 102 7.35 -12.92 2.50
C THR A 102 6.52 -12.10 1.53
N THR A 103 5.22 -12.00 1.81
CA THR A 103 4.29 -11.21 1.00
C THR A 103 4.00 -9.89 1.70
N LEU A 104 4.36 -8.78 1.06
CA LEU A 104 4.07 -7.44 1.55
C LEU A 104 2.84 -6.86 0.83
N GLN A 105 1.91 -6.31 1.61
CA GLN A 105 0.63 -5.79 1.15
C GLN A 105 0.31 -4.45 1.82
N LEU A 106 -0.42 -3.59 1.11
CA LEU A 106 -1.02 -2.38 1.69
C LEU A 106 -2.53 -2.59 1.70
N VAL A 107 -3.12 -2.60 2.89
CA VAL A 107 -4.50 -3.10 3.12
C VAL A 107 -5.38 -1.98 3.64
N ASN A 108 -6.58 -1.84 3.08
CA ASN A 108 -7.60 -0.96 3.66
C ASN A 108 -8.08 -1.52 4.99
N ARG A 109 -7.83 -0.77 6.07
CA ARG A 109 -8.32 -1.03 7.43
C ARG A 109 -9.31 0.03 7.90
N SER A 110 -9.69 0.96 7.04
CA SER A 110 -10.83 1.85 7.27
C SER A 110 -12.04 0.95 7.52
N GLY A 111 -12.85 1.25 8.54
CA GLY A 111 -13.99 0.40 8.90
C GLY A 111 -15.07 0.28 7.82
N ASP A 112 -14.88 0.91 6.67
CA ASP A 112 -15.75 0.89 5.49
C ASP A 112 -14.94 0.98 4.18
N THR A 113 -15.65 0.77 3.07
CA THR A 113 -15.17 1.01 1.70
C THR A 113 -14.76 2.46 1.54
N VAL A 114 -13.60 2.67 0.92
CA VAL A 114 -13.08 4.02 0.65
C VAL A 114 -13.06 4.32 -0.84
N THR A 115 -13.06 5.61 -1.18
CA THR A 115 -13.00 6.12 -2.56
C THR A 115 -11.67 6.83 -2.80
N TYR A 116 -10.97 6.45 -3.86
CA TYR A 116 -9.77 7.15 -4.31
C TYR A 116 -10.10 8.54 -4.84
N ALA A 117 -9.21 9.50 -4.58
CA ALA A 117 -9.38 10.85 -5.10
C ALA A 117 -9.36 10.88 -6.64
N SER A 118 -10.11 11.83 -7.21
CA SER A 118 -10.18 12.05 -8.66
C SER A 118 -8.96 12.79 -9.21
N VAL A 119 -7.78 12.18 -9.05
CA VAL A 119 -6.46 12.72 -9.43
C VAL A 119 -5.74 11.77 -10.38
N ARG A 120 -4.67 12.21 -11.06
CA ARG A 120 -3.92 11.38 -12.02
C ARG A 120 -3.22 10.17 -11.39
N THR A 121 -2.74 10.31 -10.16
CA THR A 121 -2.07 9.24 -9.42
C THR A 121 -2.75 9.13 -8.07
N GLN A 122 -3.37 8.00 -7.78
CA GLN A 122 -4.20 7.83 -6.59
C GLN A 122 -3.40 7.24 -5.41
N ALA A 123 -2.30 6.54 -5.69
CA ALA A 123 -1.41 6.01 -4.66
C ALA A 123 0.00 5.82 -5.19
N GLY A 124 0.98 5.83 -4.28
CA GLY A 124 2.37 5.51 -4.59
C GLY A 124 3.02 4.71 -3.47
N LEU A 125 3.96 3.83 -3.84
CA LEU A 125 4.76 3.05 -2.89
C LEU A 125 6.21 2.98 -3.35
N THR A 126 7.13 3.13 -2.40
CA THR A 126 8.56 2.87 -2.58
C THR A 126 9.00 1.80 -1.59
N LEU A 127 9.83 0.88 -2.08
CA LEU A 127 10.40 -0.20 -1.30
C LEU A 127 11.88 -0.32 -1.60
N THR A 128 12.70 -0.21 -0.56
CA THR A 128 14.16 -0.27 -0.64
C THR A 128 14.68 -1.27 0.39
N GLN A 129 15.62 -2.12 -0.01
CA GLN A 129 16.36 -2.94 0.95
C GLN A 129 17.43 -2.10 1.62
N LEU A 130 17.50 -2.14 2.95
CA LEU A 130 18.49 -1.43 3.76
C LEU A 130 19.70 -2.31 4.08
N ALA A 131 19.46 -3.60 4.36
CA ALA A 131 20.47 -4.60 4.70
C ALA A 131 20.02 -6.00 4.27
#